data_AF-A0A4Q2LY95-F1
#
_entry.id   AF-A0A4Q2LY95-F1
#
_cell.length_a   1.000
_cell.length_b   1.000
_cell.length_c   1.000
_cell.angle_alpha   90.00
_cell.angle_beta   90.00
_cell.angle_gamma   90.00
#
_symmetry.space_group_name_H-M   'P 1'
#
loop_
_entity.id
_entity.type
_entity.pdbx_description
1 polymer ?
#
loop_
_entity_poly.entity_id
_entity_poly.type
_entity_poly.pdbx_seq_one_letter_code
_entity_poly.pdbx_strand_id
1 'polypeptide(L)'
;MNQLMLNMPQYGPWMVTHKGDQSCRLLADRHYSRQTIGSPQFTRPGRNLVLRTAWGDAVWVSWDGIRDDGLRAWECTIFRNESRHLSSDMIHAAVNATIDRWGTLPSDGMITYVAADKVRSVNPGCCFKAAGWETIGRSKVKGLLLLQYKEDEA
;
A
#
# COMPACT_ATOMS: atom_id res chain seq x y z
N MET A 1 -37.86 4.02 -7.06
CA MET A 1 -36.79 4.78 -7.74
C MET A 1 -35.48 4.38 -7.11
N ASN A 2 -34.68 3.55 -7.80
CA ASN A 2 -33.35 3.15 -7.32
C ASN A 2 -32.44 4.38 -7.38
N GLN A 3 -32.14 4.94 -6.22
CA GLN A 3 -31.11 5.95 -6.08
C GLN A 3 -29.78 5.30 -6.45
N LEU A 4 -29.24 5.69 -7.60
CA LEU A 4 -27.85 5.43 -7.96
C LEU A 4 -26.98 6.09 -6.88
N MET A 5 -26.66 5.34 -5.83
CA MET A 5 -25.55 5.67 -4.94
C MET A 5 -24.28 5.53 -5.78
N LEU A 6 -23.88 6.63 -6.42
CA LEU A 6 -22.52 6.79 -6.88
C LEU A 6 -21.66 6.67 -5.61
N ASN A 7 -21.00 5.53 -5.44
CA ASN A 7 -19.97 5.33 -4.42
C ASN A 7 -18.82 6.30 -4.75
N MET A 8 -19.00 7.57 -4.38
CA MET A 8 -17.96 8.57 -4.45
C MET A 8 -16.85 8.11 -3.51
N PRO A 9 -15.61 7.99 -3.99
CA PRO A 9 -14.54 7.50 -3.16
C PRO A 9 -14.28 8.47 -1.99
N GLN A 10 -14.50 7.97 -0.77
CA GLN A 10 -14.33 8.71 0.48
C GLN A 10 -12.87 9.17 0.69
N TYR A 11 -11.92 8.58 -0.03
CA TYR A 11 -10.48 8.75 0.15
C TYR A 11 -9.77 9.20 -1.14
N GLY A 12 -10.32 10.20 -1.83
CA GLY A 12 -9.77 10.69 -3.10
C GLY A 12 -10.07 9.70 -4.23
N PRO A 13 -9.10 9.17 -4.99
CA PRO A 13 -9.37 8.23 -6.09
C PRO A 13 -9.58 6.77 -5.63
N TRP A 14 -9.42 6.50 -4.34
CA TRP A 14 -9.45 5.14 -3.79
C TRP A 14 -10.85 4.64 -3.44
N MET A 15 -11.16 3.44 -3.92
CA MET A 15 -12.33 2.65 -3.53
C MET A 15 -11.87 1.41 -2.77
N VAL A 16 -12.56 1.08 -1.67
CA VAL A 16 -12.33 -0.17 -0.95
C VAL A 16 -12.82 -1.35 -1.80
N THR A 17 -12.01 -2.40 -1.86
CA THR A 17 -12.37 -3.68 -2.50
C THR A 17 -11.87 -4.86 -1.66
N HIS A 18 -11.82 -6.06 -2.24
CA HIS A 18 -11.43 -7.30 -1.56
C HIS A 18 -10.19 -7.94 -2.19
N LYS A 19 -9.55 -8.83 -1.43
CA LYS A 19 -8.31 -9.55 -1.79
C LYS A 19 -8.40 -10.51 -2.99
N GLY A 20 -9.56 -10.60 -3.63
CA GLY A 20 -9.80 -11.41 -4.84
C GLY A 20 -10.19 -10.58 -6.06
N ASP A 21 -10.21 -9.25 -5.94
CA ASP A 21 -10.56 -8.34 -7.03
C ASP A 21 -9.69 -8.60 -8.27
N GLN A 22 -10.33 -8.77 -9.43
CA GLN A 22 -9.64 -9.17 -10.65
C GLN A 22 -8.65 -8.11 -11.13
N SER A 23 -9.01 -6.83 -11.10
CA SER A 23 -8.14 -5.74 -11.55
C SER A 23 -6.89 -5.65 -10.67
N CYS A 24 -7.07 -5.72 -9.36
CA CYS A 24 -5.97 -5.72 -8.39
C CYS A 24 -5.07 -6.95 -8.53
N ARG A 25 -5.64 -8.14 -8.79
CA ARG A 25 -4.86 -9.36 -9.02
C ARG A 25 -3.94 -9.22 -10.22
N LEU A 26 -4.45 -8.68 -11.33
CA LEU A 26 -3.67 -8.47 -12.55
C LEU A 26 -2.54 -7.45 -12.32
N LEU A 27 -2.81 -6.37 -11.59
CA LEU A 27 -1.78 -5.41 -11.18
C LEU A 27 -0.72 -6.06 -10.28
N ALA A 28 -1.16 -6.86 -9.30
CA ALA A 28 -0.27 -7.58 -8.38
C ALA A 28 0.57 -8.64 -9.11
N ASP A 29 0.03 -9.32 -10.13
CA ASP A 29 0.77 -10.27 -10.97
C ASP A 29 1.97 -9.62 -11.69
N ARG A 30 1.92 -8.30 -11.91
CA ARG A 30 3.02 -7.50 -12.49
C ARG A 30 3.92 -6.82 -11.45
N HIS A 31 3.68 -7.03 -10.16
CA HIS A 31 4.46 -6.41 -9.08
C HIS A 31 5.59 -7.35 -8.62
N TYR A 32 6.78 -6.81 -8.37
CA TYR A 32 7.98 -7.60 -8.04
C TYR A 32 7.88 -8.39 -6.73
N SER A 33 6.94 -8.02 -5.84
CA SER A 33 6.71 -8.74 -4.57
C SER A 33 5.82 -9.98 -4.73
N ARG A 34 5.25 -10.21 -5.92
CA ARG A 34 4.34 -11.34 -6.15
C ARG A 34 5.07 -12.67 -6.08
N GLN A 35 4.55 -13.60 -5.29
CA GLN A 35 5.10 -14.95 -5.13
C GLN A 35 4.50 -15.93 -6.15
N THR A 36 3.17 -15.94 -6.29
CA THR A 36 2.46 -16.87 -7.19
C THR A 36 1.56 -16.10 -8.15
N ILE A 37 2.00 -15.97 -9.39
CA ILE A 37 1.24 -15.33 -10.48
C ILE A 37 -0.04 -16.14 -10.73
N GLY A 38 -1.17 -15.46 -10.95
CA GLY A 38 -2.45 -16.10 -11.26
C GLY A 38 -3.21 -16.65 -10.05
N SER A 39 -2.63 -16.61 -8.85
CA SER A 39 -3.34 -16.95 -7.61
C SER A 39 -4.65 -16.14 -7.46
N PRO A 40 -5.75 -16.76 -7.00
CA PRO A 40 -7.05 -16.10 -6.81
C PRO A 40 -7.05 -15.06 -5.68
N GLN A 41 -6.00 -15.01 -4.87
CA GLN A 41 -5.76 -13.96 -3.88
C GLN A 41 -4.32 -13.47 -3.95
N PHE A 42 -4.12 -12.20 -3.60
CA PHE A 42 -2.83 -11.51 -3.74
C PHE A 42 -2.33 -10.88 -2.43
N THR A 43 -3.02 -11.12 -1.32
CA THR A 43 -2.66 -10.60 0.00
C THR A 43 -2.16 -11.70 0.93
N ARG A 44 -1.38 -11.33 1.94
CA ARG A 44 -0.94 -12.25 2.99
C ARG A 44 -2.11 -12.56 3.96
N PRO A 45 -2.07 -13.69 4.70
CA PRO A 45 -2.97 -13.92 5.83
C PRO A 45 -2.86 -12.79 6.87
N GLY A 46 -3.98 -12.39 7.47
CA GLY A 46 -4.05 -11.26 8.41
C GLY A 46 -5.16 -10.26 8.04
N ARG A 47 -5.16 -9.11 8.71
CA ARG A 47 -6.09 -8.01 8.45
C ARG A 47 -5.59 -7.24 7.23
N ASN A 48 -6.44 -7.08 6.22
CA ASN A 48 -6.09 -6.43 4.97
C ASN A 48 -7.09 -5.32 4.63
N LEU A 49 -6.59 -4.19 4.16
CA LEU A 49 -7.38 -3.15 3.50
C LEU A 49 -6.86 -3.05 2.07
N VAL A 50 -7.72 -3.38 1.12
CA VAL A 50 -7.40 -3.33 -0.30
C VAL A 50 -8.11 -2.12 -0.90
N LEU A 51 -7.33 -1.24 -1.52
CA LEU A 51 -7.82 -0.07 -2.23
C LEU A 51 -7.51 -0.22 -3.71
N ARG A 52 -8.44 0.24 -4.55
CA ARG A 52 -8.25 0.35 -5.99
C ARG A 52 -8.84 1.63 -6.54
N THR A 53 -8.35 2.08 -7.68
CA THR A 53 -9.03 3.13 -8.45
C THR A 53 -10.29 2.59 -9.12
N ALA A 54 -11.20 3.49 -9.50
CA ALA A 54 -12.43 3.14 -10.22
C ALA A 54 -12.13 2.37 -11.52
N TRP A 55 -11.08 2.79 -12.24
CA TRP A 55 -10.61 2.16 -13.48
C TRP A 55 -9.81 0.87 -13.29
N GLY A 56 -9.45 0.51 -12.05
CA GLY A 56 -8.67 -0.70 -11.77
C GLY A 56 -7.22 -0.63 -12.27
N ASP A 57 -6.67 0.58 -12.39
CA ASP A 57 -5.32 0.89 -12.85
C ASP A 57 -4.34 1.27 -11.73
N ALA A 58 -4.79 1.31 -10.47
CA ALA A 58 -3.92 1.37 -9.31
C ALA A 58 -4.45 0.50 -8.16
N VAL A 59 -3.52 -0.02 -7.36
CA VAL A 59 -3.80 -0.85 -6.18
C VAL A 59 -2.90 -0.45 -5.01
N TRP A 60 -3.48 -0.43 -3.82
CA TRP A 60 -2.80 -0.31 -2.54
C TRP A 60 -3.29 -1.38 -1.58
N VAL A 61 -2.39 -1.96 -0.78
CA VAL A 61 -2.73 -2.94 0.26
C VAL A 61 -2.05 -2.57 1.57
N SER A 62 -2.84 -2.15 2.56
CA SER A 62 -2.42 -2.12 3.96
C SER A 62 -2.64 -3.48 4.59
N TRP A 63 -1.69 -3.91 5.41
CA TRP A 63 -1.72 -5.19 6.12
C TRP A 63 -1.35 -5.02 7.58
N ASP A 64 -2.02 -5.78 8.44
CA ASP A 64 -1.72 -5.92 9.88
C ASP A 64 -1.79 -7.39 10.29
N GLY A 65 -0.81 -7.84 11.09
CA GLY A 65 -0.63 -9.23 11.47
C GLY A 65 0.68 -9.48 12.20
N ILE A 66 1.03 -10.76 12.38
CA ILE A 66 2.22 -11.17 13.14
C ILE A 66 3.49 -10.88 12.33
N ARG A 67 4.42 -10.16 12.97
CA ARG A 67 5.72 -9.76 12.39
C ARG A 67 6.88 -10.35 13.19
N ASP A 68 7.99 -10.59 12.52
CA ASP A 68 9.25 -11.09 13.09
C ASP A 68 10.36 -10.02 13.13
N ASP A 69 10.08 -8.81 12.63
CA ASP A 69 11.01 -7.67 12.62
C ASP A 69 10.96 -6.81 13.89
N GLY A 70 10.04 -7.13 14.81
CA GLY A 70 9.88 -6.44 16.09
C GLY A 70 9.15 -5.09 16.01
N LEU A 71 8.72 -4.66 14.82
CA LEU A 71 7.99 -3.41 14.63
C LEU A 71 6.51 -3.60 14.96
N ARG A 72 5.92 -2.61 15.63
CA ARG A 72 4.47 -2.47 15.80
C ARG A 72 3.99 -1.46 14.76
N ALA A 73 3.82 -1.92 13.52
CA ALA A 73 3.45 -1.10 12.37
C ALA A 73 2.47 -1.82 11.43
N TRP A 74 1.66 -1.03 10.71
CA TRP A 74 0.94 -1.52 9.53
C TRP A 74 1.87 -1.53 8.32
N GLU A 75 1.76 -2.52 7.44
CA GLU A 75 2.61 -2.63 6.24
C GLU A 75 1.83 -2.30 4.96
N CYS A 76 2.34 -1.38 4.15
CA CYS A 76 2.02 -1.34 2.73
C CYS A 76 2.74 -2.49 2.03
N THR A 77 2.01 -3.58 1.76
CA THR A 77 2.57 -4.81 1.16
C THR A 77 2.65 -4.75 -0.37
N ILE A 78 1.74 -4.00 -0.99
CA ILE A 78 1.69 -3.76 -2.44
C ILE A 78 1.21 -2.34 -2.67
N PHE A 79 1.98 -1.59 -3.47
CA PHE A 79 1.52 -0.39 -4.14
C PHE A 79 1.94 -0.44 -5.60
N ARG A 80 0.97 -0.31 -6.50
CA ARG A 80 1.23 -0.19 -7.93
C ARG A 80 0.27 0.83 -8.53
N ASN A 81 0.82 1.79 -9.25
CA ASN A 81 0.07 2.84 -9.92
C ASN A 81 0.42 2.83 -11.42
N GLU A 82 -0.53 2.44 -12.26
CA GLU A 82 -0.49 2.56 -13.72
C GLU A 82 -1.44 3.67 -14.23
N SER A 83 -2.03 4.44 -13.30
CA SER A 83 -2.92 5.56 -13.60
C SER A 83 -2.16 6.85 -13.90
N ARG A 84 -2.90 7.92 -14.22
CA ARG A 84 -2.38 9.29 -14.39
C ARG A 84 -2.14 10.05 -13.08
N HIS A 85 -2.60 9.53 -11.95
CA HIS A 85 -2.47 10.22 -10.67
C HIS A 85 -1.02 10.22 -10.18
N LEU A 86 -0.62 11.29 -9.51
CA LEU A 86 0.71 11.37 -8.91
C LEU A 86 0.82 10.35 -7.78
N SER A 87 1.84 9.48 -7.84
CA SER A 87 1.99 8.38 -6.89
C SER A 87 2.13 8.83 -5.43
N SER A 88 2.77 9.98 -5.15
CA SER A 88 2.87 10.50 -3.79
C SER A 88 1.49 10.89 -3.23
N ASP A 89 0.65 11.54 -4.03
CA ASP A 89 -0.71 11.91 -3.63
C ASP A 89 -1.57 10.67 -3.38
N MET A 90 -1.42 9.65 -4.22
CA MET A 90 -2.07 8.35 -4.02
C MET A 90 -1.65 7.69 -2.70
N ILE A 91 -0.36 7.77 -2.34
CA ILE A 91 0.17 7.22 -1.09
C ILE A 91 -0.41 7.98 0.12
N HIS A 92 -0.40 9.31 0.12
CA HIS A 92 -1.04 10.12 1.16
C HIS A 92 -2.51 9.75 1.35
N ALA A 93 -3.27 9.69 0.25
CA ALA A 93 -4.69 9.33 0.30
C ALA A 93 -4.92 7.90 0.83
N ALA A 94 -4.02 6.96 0.51
CA ALA A 94 -4.12 5.58 1.00
C ALA A 94 -3.78 5.45 2.49
N VAL A 95 -2.80 6.23 2.98
CA VAL A 95 -2.49 6.33 4.42
C VAL A 95 -3.72 6.85 5.16
N ASN A 96 -4.31 7.97 4.71
CA ASN A 96 -5.52 8.53 5.31
C ASN A 96 -6.69 7.54 5.29
N ALA A 97 -6.90 6.82 4.19
CA ALA A 97 -7.91 5.77 4.09
C ALA A 97 -7.68 4.65 5.12
N THR A 98 -6.42 4.31 5.37
CA THR A 98 -6.06 3.26 6.33
C THR A 98 -6.34 3.72 7.75
N ILE A 99 -5.92 4.93 8.11
CA ILE A 99 -6.16 5.53 9.43
C ILE A 99 -7.66 5.67 9.70
N ASP A 100 -8.44 6.23 8.76
CA ASP A 100 -9.89 6.35 8.92
C ASP A 100 -10.56 4.98 9.12
N ARG A 101 -10.09 3.95 8.42
CA ARG A 101 -10.69 2.62 8.50
C ARG A 101 -10.26 1.82 9.73
N TRP A 102 -9.03 2.01 10.20
CA TRP A 102 -8.41 1.17 11.22
C TRP A 102 -8.20 1.86 12.57
N GLY A 103 -8.36 3.18 12.63
CA GLY A 103 -8.22 4.00 13.82
C GLY A 103 -6.81 4.53 14.00
N THR A 104 -6.37 4.58 15.26
CA THR A 104 -5.06 5.10 15.65
C THR A 104 -3.91 4.30 15.03
N LEU A 105 -2.91 5.01 14.50
CA LEU A 105 -1.68 4.40 14.02
C LEU A 105 -0.99 3.59 15.14
N PRO A 106 -0.36 2.46 14.79
CA PRO A 106 0.56 1.77 15.69
C PRO A 106 1.76 2.66 16.10
N SER A 107 2.49 2.29 17.16
CA SER A 107 3.62 3.09 17.67
C SER A 107 4.76 3.28 16.67
N ASP A 108 4.94 2.33 15.74
CA ASP A 108 5.90 2.43 14.64
C ASP A 108 5.24 2.87 13.31
N GLY A 109 4.01 3.39 13.37
CA GLY A 109 3.29 3.98 12.24
C GLY A 109 2.96 2.99 11.13
N MET A 110 3.22 3.40 9.89
CA MET A 110 3.13 2.53 8.71
C MET A 110 4.52 2.31 8.11
N ILE A 111 4.74 1.14 7.51
CA ILE A 111 6.01 0.77 6.90
C ILE A 111 5.83 0.15 5.52
N THR A 112 6.90 0.17 4.72
CA THR A 112 6.99 -0.60 3.48
C THR A 112 8.42 -1.02 3.22
N TYR A 113 8.56 -2.16 2.54
CA TYR A 113 9.85 -2.69 2.09
C TYR A 113 9.97 -2.56 0.58
N VAL A 114 11.00 -1.85 0.13
CA VAL A 114 11.27 -1.62 -1.30
C VAL A 114 12.50 -2.44 -1.73
N ALA A 115 12.32 -3.28 -2.75
CA ALA A 115 13.42 -3.96 -3.42
C ALA A 115 14.13 -2.97 -4.35
N ALA A 116 15.18 -2.34 -3.84
CA ALA A 116 15.91 -1.28 -4.54
C ALA A 116 16.47 -1.72 -5.90
N ASP A 117 16.83 -2.99 -6.04
CA ASP A 117 17.32 -3.63 -7.28
C ASP A 117 16.21 -3.94 -8.29
N LYS A 118 14.93 -3.88 -7.89
CA LYS A 118 13.77 -4.15 -8.74
C LYS A 118 13.04 -2.90 -9.20
N VAL A 119 13.50 -1.72 -8.80
CA VAL A 119 12.92 -0.44 -9.22
C VAL A 119 13.84 0.28 -10.20
N ARG A 120 13.23 0.94 -11.20
CA ARG A 120 13.97 1.71 -12.22
C ARG A 120 14.55 3.03 -11.69
N SER A 121 13.97 3.55 -10.61
CA SER A 121 14.37 4.85 -10.04
C SER A 121 15.76 4.75 -9.40
N VAL A 122 16.63 5.71 -9.71
CA VAL A 122 17.90 5.90 -9.00
C VAL A 122 17.71 6.33 -7.54
N ASN A 123 16.51 6.79 -7.18
CA ASN A 123 16.07 7.04 -5.83
C ASN A 123 14.95 6.05 -5.46
N PRO A 124 15.27 4.84 -4.98
CA PRO A 124 14.28 3.85 -4.56
C PRO A 124 13.32 4.41 -3.51
N GLY A 125 12.02 4.15 -3.72
CA GLY A 125 10.97 4.68 -2.85
C GLY A 125 10.74 6.18 -3.00
N CYS A 126 11.18 6.82 -4.09
CA CYS A 126 11.01 8.27 -4.28
C CYS A 126 9.57 8.76 -4.08
N CYS A 127 8.56 8.01 -4.52
CA CYS A 127 7.15 8.37 -4.32
C CYS A 127 6.72 8.31 -2.84
N PHE A 128 7.23 7.35 -2.07
CA PHE A 128 7.02 7.29 -0.62
C PHE A 128 7.72 8.44 0.09
N LYS A 129 8.97 8.74 -0.28
CA LYS A 129 9.72 9.87 0.29
C LYS A 129 9.06 11.21 0.00
N ALA A 130 8.58 11.39 -1.23
CA ALA A 130 7.78 12.56 -1.61
C ALA A 130 6.44 12.61 -0.87
N ALA A 131 5.96 11.47 -0.36
CA ALA A 131 4.78 11.35 0.48
C ALA A 131 5.11 11.42 1.99
N GLY A 132 6.26 11.99 2.38
CA GLY A 132 6.66 12.16 3.78
C GLY A 132 7.22 10.91 4.47
N TRP A 133 7.51 9.83 3.74
CA TRP A 133 8.08 8.63 4.33
C TRP A 133 9.60 8.73 4.47
N GLU A 134 10.13 8.30 5.61
CA GLU A 134 11.56 8.34 5.92
C GLU A 134 12.21 6.97 5.81
N THR A 135 13.51 6.95 5.48
CA THR A 135 14.28 5.70 5.46
C THR A 135 14.78 5.39 6.87
N ILE A 136 14.39 4.23 7.41
CA ILE A 136 14.78 3.82 8.77
C ILE A 136 15.71 2.61 8.82
N GLY A 137 16.06 2.04 7.66
CA GLY A 137 17.03 0.95 7.59
C GLY A 137 16.81 0.00 6.41
N ARG A 138 17.21 -1.26 6.62
CA ARG A 138 17.07 -2.33 5.63
C ARG A 138 16.67 -3.65 6.30
N SER A 139 15.95 -4.50 5.58
CA SER A 139 15.66 -5.86 6.05
C SER A 139 16.93 -6.70 6.14
N LYS A 140 17.07 -7.49 7.22
CA LYS A 140 18.29 -8.26 7.51
C LYS A 140 18.62 -9.30 6.44
N VAL A 141 17.60 -10.01 5.94
CA VAL A 141 17.80 -11.15 5.04
C VAL A 141 17.95 -10.72 3.58
N LYS A 142 17.07 -9.82 3.11
CA LYS A 142 16.98 -9.46 1.67
C LYS A 142 17.53 -8.08 1.35
N GLY A 143 17.99 -7.31 2.34
CA GLY A 143 18.53 -5.96 2.13
C GLY A 143 17.51 -4.95 1.60
N LEU A 144 16.21 -5.23 1.72
CA LEU A 144 15.14 -4.37 1.22
C LEU A 144 15.16 -3.05 1.98
N LEU A 145 15.03 -1.93 1.25
CA LEU A 145 14.95 -0.60 1.85
C LEU A 145 13.67 -0.51 2.70
N LEU A 146 13.82 -0.18 3.97
CA LEU A 146 12.69 0.01 4.88
C LEU A 146 12.36 1.50 5.00
N LEU A 147 11.13 1.84 4.62
CA LEU A 147 10.57 3.19 4.72
C LEU A 147 9.46 3.20 5.76
N GLN A 148 9.35 4.30 6.51
CA GLN A 148 8.36 4.49 7.57
C GLN A 148 7.62 5.81 7.38
N TYR A 149 6.32 5.79 7.65
CA TYR A 149 5.47 6.95 7.84
C TYR A 149 5.03 7.01 9.30
N LYS A 150 5.14 8.21 9.89
CA LYS A 150 4.55 8.56 11.17
C LYS A 150 3.78 9.87 11.00
N GLU A 151 2.73 10.06 11.78
CA GLU A 151 2.20 11.40 11.98
C GLU A 151 3.20 12.16 12.86
N ASP A 152 3.46 13.42 12.53
CA ASP A 152 4.26 14.28 13.40
C ASP A 152 3.60 14.35 14.78
N GLU A 153 4.38 14.18 15.85
CA GLU A 153 3.93 14.51 17.19
C GLU A 153 3.73 16.03 17.23
N ALA A 154 2.48 16.47 17.14
CA ALA A 154 2.08 17.88 17.22
C ALA A 154 2.43 18.51 18.58
#